data_AF-A0A858RH47-F1
#
_entry.id   AF-A0A858RH47-F1
#
_cell.length_a   1.000
_cell.length_b   1.000
_cell.length_c   1.000
_cell.angle_alpha   90.00
_cell.angle_beta   90.00
_cell.angle_gamma   90.00
#
_symmetry.space_group_name_H-M   'P 1'
#
loop_
_entity.id
_entity.type
_entity.pdbx_description
1 polymer ?
#
loop_
_entity_poly.entity_id
_entity_poly.type
_entity_poly.pdbx_seq_one_letter_code
_entity_poly.pdbx_strand_id
1 'polypeptide(L)'
;MKCLPLLSAGFIAMALVPVCRAQSQQEMNAQAAEAFKKADKELNEVYAKVIGVLDDEAKERLKKSQRAWVAFRDAEAEFRADAEARGGSMWPLVHEGVRGKLTKDRVAALREYLIEEREK
;
A
#
# COMPACT_ATOMS: atom_id res chain seq x y z
N MET A 1 38.92 41.95 -44.33
CA MET A 1 37.62 41.39 -44.75
C MET A 1 36.85 41.06 -43.49
N LYS A 2 35.66 41.64 -43.34
CA LYS A 2 34.88 41.73 -42.09
C LYS A 2 33.89 40.57 -42.01
N CYS A 3 33.91 39.81 -40.92
CA CYS A 3 32.73 39.09 -40.42
C CYS A 3 32.36 39.71 -39.07
N LEU A 4 31.18 40.30 -39.03
CA LEU A 4 30.59 41.02 -37.90
C LEU A 4 30.21 40.03 -36.78
N PRO A 5 30.33 40.39 -35.49
CA PRO A 5 29.92 39.51 -34.40
C PRO A 5 28.39 39.52 -34.29
N LEU A 6 27.77 38.34 -34.34
CA LEU A 6 26.37 38.17 -33.97
C LEU A 6 26.32 38.06 -32.44
N LEU A 7 25.78 39.08 -31.79
CA LEU A 7 25.34 39.04 -30.40
C LEU A 7 24.24 37.97 -30.29
N SER A 8 24.57 36.77 -29.81
CA SER A 8 23.57 35.81 -29.33
C SER A 8 23.56 35.81 -27.82
N ALA A 9 22.39 36.16 -27.30
CA ALA A 9 22.03 36.15 -25.90
C ALA A 9 22.29 34.77 -25.28
N GLY A 10 22.75 34.79 -24.02
CA GLY A 10 22.92 33.60 -23.22
C GLY A 10 21.64 32.75 -23.17
N PHE A 11 21.80 31.48 -23.50
CA PHE A 11 20.95 30.42 -22.98
C PHE A 11 21.89 29.42 -22.32
N ILE A 12 21.97 29.48 -20.98
CA ILE A 12 22.37 28.30 -20.23
C ILE A 12 21.27 27.28 -20.51
N ALA A 13 21.52 26.36 -21.43
CA ALA A 13 20.70 25.18 -21.58
C ALA A 13 20.88 24.37 -20.30
N MET A 14 20.02 24.61 -19.32
CA MET A 14 19.87 23.74 -18.16
C MET A 14 19.28 22.45 -18.69
N ALA A 15 20.15 21.52 -19.09
CA ALA A 15 19.75 20.17 -19.44
C ALA A 15 18.95 19.63 -18.25
N LEU A 16 17.66 19.39 -18.46
CA LEU A 16 16.86 18.55 -17.56
C LEU A 16 17.40 17.14 -17.71
N VAL A 17 18.51 16.87 -17.03
CA VAL A 17 19.02 15.50 -16.89
C VAL A 17 17.94 14.77 -16.10
N PRO A 18 17.32 13.71 -16.65
CA PRO A 18 16.41 12.91 -15.86
C PRO A 18 17.18 12.39 -14.65
N VAL A 19 16.79 12.85 -13.46
CA VAL A 19 17.35 12.35 -12.20
C VAL A 19 16.97 10.88 -12.13
N CYS A 20 17.93 10.02 -12.46
CA CYS A 20 17.82 8.59 -12.22
C CYS A 20 18.02 8.38 -10.71
N ARG A 21 16.94 8.25 -9.95
CA ARG A 21 17.04 7.82 -8.54
C ARG A 21 17.23 6.31 -8.54
N ALA A 22 18.45 5.87 -8.23
CA ALA A 22 18.66 4.51 -7.78
C ALA A 22 18.00 4.35 -6.40
N GLN A 23 17.05 3.42 -6.29
CA GLN A 23 16.39 3.11 -5.03
C GLN A 23 17.07 1.91 -4.37
N SER A 24 17.37 2.01 -3.08
CA SER A 24 17.93 0.90 -2.32
C SER A 24 16.85 -0.10 -1.88
N GLN A 25 17.23 -1.35 -1.65
CA GLN A 25 16.30 -2.36 -1.11
C GLN A 25 15.74 -1.93 0.26
N GLN A 26 16.53 -1.24 1.08
CA GLN A 26 16.07 -0.71 2.36
C GLN A 26 14.95 0.32 2.18
N GLU A 27 15.08 1.23 1.21
CA GLU A 27 14.04 2.20 0.88
C GLU A 27 12.78 1.51 0.34
N MET A 28 12.92 0.49 -0.51
CA MET A 28 11.78 -0.32 -0.98
C MET A 28 11.04 -0.98 0.19
N ASN A 29 11.78 -1.61 1.10
CA ASN A 29 11.21 -2.25 2.30
C ASN A 29 10.47 -1.23 3.17
N ALA A 30 11.06 -0.06 3.40
CA ALA A 30 10.45 1.01 4.20
C ALA A 30 9.16 1.54 3.54
N GLN A 31 9.16 1.74 2.22
CA GLN A 31 7.98 2.17 1.49
C GLN A 31 6.85 1.14 1.53
N ALA A 32 7.17 -0.16 1.42
CA ALA A 32 6.19 -1.24 1.52
C ALA A 32 5.55 -1.29 2.92
N ALA A 33 6.36 -1.19 3.97
CA ALA A 33 5.87 -1.14 5.36
C ALA A 33 4.96 0.08 5.59
N GLU A 34 5.31 1.25 5.06
CA GLU A 34 4.48 2.45 5.16
C GLU A 34 3.17 2.32 4.37
N ALA A 35 3.22 1.70 3.18
CA ALA A 35 2.03 1.42 2.40
C ALA A 35 1.08 0.46 3.12
N PHE A 36 1.61 -0.57 3.78
CA PHE A 36 0.82 -1.46 4.62
C PHE A 36 0.19 -0.71 5.81
N LYS A 37 0.96 0.10 6.54
CA LYS A 37 0.43 0.92 7.66
C LYS A 37 -0.74 1.81 7.24
N LYS A 38 -0.65 2.44 6.07
CA LYS A 38 -1.74 3.26 5.52
C LYS A 38 -2.99 2.43 5.23
N ALA A 39 -2.82 1.26 4.61
CA ALA A 39 -3.94 0.35 4.35
C ALA A 39 -4.57 -0.19 5.64
N ASP A 40 -3.75 -0.51 6.66
CA ASP A 40 -4.25 -1.01 7.95
C ASP A 40 -5.00 0.08 8.72
N LYS A 41 -4.54 1.33 8.65
CA LYS A 41 -5.31 2.47 9.18
C LYS A 41 -6.68 2.58 8.50
N GLU A 42 -6.73 2.55 7.17
CA GLU A 42 -7.98 2.58 6.41
C GLU A 42 -8.91 1.40 6.77
N LEU A 43 -8.34 0.21 6.93
CA LEU A 43 -9.06 -0.99 7.39
C LEU A 43 -9.76 -0.74 8.71
N ASN A 44 -9.05 -0.22 9.71
CA ASN A 44 -9.62 0.05 11.03
C ASN A 44 -10.72 1.13 10.97
N GLU A 45 -10.54 2.18 10.16
CA GLU A 45 -11.54 3.22 9.96
C GLU A 45 -12.83 2.68 9.32
N VAL A 46 -12.72 1.85 8.27
CA VAL A 46 -13.89 1.25 7.61
C VAL A 46 -14.54 0.21 8.52
N TYR A 47 -13.74 -0.63 9.19
CA TYR A 47 -14.24 -1.61 10.13
C TYR A 47 -15.07 -0.98 11.26
N ALA A 48 -14.60 0.14 11.82
CA ALA A 48 -15.34 0.87 12.85
C ALA A 48 -16.70 1.37 12.35
N LYS A 49 -16.78 1.85 11.10
CA LYS A 49 -18.03 2.28 10.47
C LYS A 49 -19.02 1.11 10.32
N VAL A 50 -18.54 -0.04 9.84
CA VAL A 50 -19.37 -1.25 9.71
C VAL A 50 -19.88 -1.70 11.08
N ILE A 51 -19.01 -1.80 12.08
CA ILE A 51 -19.41 -2.17 13.44
C ILE A 51 -20.47 -1.21 14.01
N GLY A 52 -20.42 0.08 13.66
CA GLY A 52 -21.37 1.09 14.12
C GLY A 52 -22.79 0.92 13.61
N VAL A 53 -23.01 0.21 12.50
CA VAL A 53 -24.34 0.02 11.89
C VAL A 53 -24.95 -1.35 12.15
N LEU A 54 -24.18 -2.30 12.66
CA LEU A 54 -24.63 -3.67 12.92
C LEU A 54 -25.34 -3.81 14.29
N ASP A 55 -26.26 -4.77 14.38
CA ASP A 55 -26.75 -5.27 15.67
C ASP A 55 -25.67 -6.07 16.43
N ASP A 56 -25.93 -6.40 17.70
CA ASP A 56 -24.92 -7.02 18.56
C ASP A 56 -24.54 -8.44 18.14
N GLU A 57 -25.47 -9.20 17.57
CA GLU A 57 -25.18 -10.55 17.09
C GLU A 57 -24.29 -10.50 15.83
N ALA A 58 -24.62 -9.63 14.89
CA ALA A 58 -23.84 -9.40 13.68
C ALA A 58 -22.44 -8.84 13.99
N LYS A 59 -22.31 -7.94 14.99
CA LYS A 59 -21.01 -7.44 15.47
C LYS A 59 -20.11 -8.57 15.94
N GLU A 60 -20.61 -9.50 16.76
CA GLU A 60 -19.79 -10.61 17.27
C GLU A 60 -19.35 -11.56 16.15
N ARG A 61 -20.23 -11.83 15.18
CA ARG A 61 -19.88 -12.61 13.99
C ARG A 61 -18.81 -11.91 13.14
N LEU A 62 -18.94 -10.60 12.90
CA LEU A 62 -17.95 -9.85 12.14
C LEU A 62 -16.60 -9.76 12.88
N LYS A 63 -16.60 -9.53 14.20
CA LYS A 63 -15.37 -9.56 15.02
C LYS A 63 -14.63 -10.90 14.89
N LYS A 64 -15.37 -12.01 14.93
CA LYS A 64 -14.79 -13.36 14.75
C LYS A 64 -14.19 -13.53 13.35
N SER A 65 -14.94 -13.14 12.31
CA SER A 65 -14.48 -13.16 10.92
C SER A 65 -13.20 -12.33 10.73
N GLN A 66 -13.19 -11.10 11.28
CA GLN A 66 -12.06 -10.18 11.16
C GLN A 66 -10.79 -10.72 11.84
N ARG A 67 -10.90 -11.31 13.04
CA ARG A 67 -9.75 -11.94 13.71
C ARG A 67 -9.19 -13.12 12.91
N ALA A 68 -10.05 -13.97 12.37
CA ALA A 68 -9.62 -15.09 11.52
C ALA A 68 -8.93 -14.59 10.25
N TRP A 69 -9.46 -13.53 9.63
CA TRP A 69 -8.85 -12.90 8.46
C TRP A 69 -7.46 -12.30 8.76
N VAL A 70 -7.26 -11.68 9.92
CA VAL A 70 -5.92 -11.18 10.33
C VAL A 70 -4.91 -12.32 10.42
N ALA A 71 -5.28 -13.43 11.06
CA ALA A 71 -4.43 -14.61 11.16
C ALA A 71 -4.08 -15.19 9.77
N PHE A 72 -5.06 -15.26 8.87
CA PHE A 72 -4.83 -15.63 7.48
C PHE A 72 -3.86 -14.68 6.76
N ARG A 73 -4.08 -13.36 6.85
CA ARG A 73 -3.23 -12.35 6.20
C ARG A 73 -1.77 -12.53 6.58
N ASP A 74 -1.51 -12.65 7.88
CA ASP A 74 -0.15 -12.72 8.39
C ASP A 74 0.51 -14.07 8.03
N ALA A 75 -0.24 -15.19 8.06
CA ALA A 75 0.26 -16.49 7.60
C ALA A 75 0.54 -16.54 6.09
N GLU A 76 -0.34 -15.95 5.27
CA GLU A 76 -0.17 -15.87 3.82
C GLU A 76 1.03 -15.00 3.44
N ALA A 77 1.22 -13.87 4.13
CA ALA A 77 2.37 -13.00 3.91
C ALA A 77 3.69 -13.68 4.23
N GLU A 78 3.76 -14.42 5.35
CA GLU A 78 4.91 -15.22 5.73
C GLU A 78 5.23 -16.26 4.65
N PHE A 79 4.22 -17.07 4.27
CA PHE A 79 4.37 -18.11 3.26
C PHE A 79 4.92 -17.55 1.94
N ARG A 80 4.34 -16.45 1.45
CA ARG A 80 4.74 -15.85 0.17
C ARG A 80 6.13 -15.22 0.23
N ALA A 81 6.45 -14.51 1.30
CA ALA A 81 7.77 -13.93 1.48
C ALA A 81 8.87 -15.00 1.55
N ASP A 82 8.60 -16.11 2.24
CA ASP A 82 9.50 -17.26 2.29
C ASP A 82 9.62 -17.99 0.95
N ALA A 83 8.52 -18.14 0.22
CA ALA A 83 8.55 -18.77 -1.10
C ALA A 83 9.38 -17.97 -2.11
N GLU A 84 9.32 -16.64 -2.04
CA GLU A 84 9.96 -15.76 -3.02
C GLU A 84 11.38 -15.32 -2.63
N ALA A 85 11.66 -15.12 -1.33
CA ALA A 85 12.85 -14.40 -0.89
C ALA A 85 13.42 -14.85 0.47
N ARG A 86 13.23 -16.11 0.88
CA ARG A 86 13.75 -16.65 2.15
C ARG A 86 15.20 -16.26 2.41
N GLY A 87 15.45 -15.58 3.53
CA GLY A 87 16.79 -15.12 3.96
C GLY A 87 17.39 -13.97 3.13
N GLY A 88 16.68 -13.47 2.12
CA GLY A 88 17.13 -12.39 1.25
C GLY A 88 16.63 -11.01 1.71
N SER A 89 17.32 -9.96 1.26
CA SER A 89 16.96 -8.57 1.57
C SER A 89 15.62 -8.12 1.00
N MET A 90 15.07 -8.87 0.04
CA MET A 90 13.74 -8.64 -0.56
C MET A 90 12.59 -9.22 0.26
N TRP A 91 12.87 -10.09 1.25
CA TRP A 91 11.84 -10.70 2.08
C TRP A 91 10.87 -9.69 2.70
N PRO A 92 11.33 -8.58 3.33
CA PRO A 92 10.41 -7.61 3.95
C PRO A 92 9.55 -6.87 2.93
N LEU A 93 10.06 -6.65 1.72
CA LEU A 93 9.28 -6.05 0.63
C LEU A 93 8.11 -6.95 0.23
N VAL A 94 8.36 -8.25 0.06
CA VAL A 94 7.29 -9.20 -0.31
C VAL A 94 6.29 -9.32 0.83
N HIS A 95 6.77 -9.53 2.06
CA HIS A 95 5.92 -9.67 3.24
C HIS A 95 4.96 -8.49 3.42
N GLU A 96 5.49 -7.26 3.47
CA GLU A 96 4.67 -6.06 3.64
C GLU A 96 3.80 -5.77 2.41
N GLY A 97 4.27 -6.10 1.21
CA GLY A 97 3.49 -6.00 -0.02
C GLY A 97 2.25 -6.88 -0.01
N VAL A 98 2.37 -8.15 0.42
CA VAL A 98 1.24 -9.08 0.55
C VAL A 98 0.26 -8.60 1.60
N ARG A 99 0.75 -8.19 2.80
CA ARG A 99 -0.11 -7.65 3.85
C ARG A 99 -0.87 -6.41 3.38
N GLY A 100 -0.19 -5.51 2.67
CA GLY A 100 -0.79 -4.32 2.07
C GLY A 100 -1.89 -4.65 1.07
N LYS A 101 -1.64 -5.59 0.15
CA LYS A 101 -2.63 -6.02 -0.85
C LYS A 101 -3.87 -6.62 -0.18
N LEU A 102 -3.70 -7.64 0.65
CA LEU A 102 -4.81 -8.33 1.30
C LEU A 102 -5.64 -7.37 2.16
N THR A 103 -4.99 -6.41 2.81
CA THR A 103 -5.67 -5.40 3.62
C THR A 103 -6.54 -4.49 2.77
N LYS A 104 -6.10 -4.08 1.58
CA LYS A 104 -6.92 -3.30 0.63
C LYS A 104 -8.11 -4.11 0.12
N ASP A 105 -7.91 -5.40 -0.17
CA ASP A 105 -9.00 -6.29 -0.60
C ASP A 105 -10.05 -6.42 0.51
N ARG A 106 -9.61 -6.52 1.78
CA ARG A 106 -10.53 -6.57 2.93
C ARG A 106 -11.28 -5.26 3.15
N VAL A 107 -10.62 -4.11 2.96
CA VAL A 107 -11.27 -2.80 2.97
C VAL A 107 -12.41 -2.75 1.96
N ALA A 108 -12.18 -3.24 0.72
CA ALA A 108 -13.21 -3.28 -0.30
C ALA A 108 -14.41 -4.15 0.14
N ALA A 109 -14.14 -5.36 0.63
CA ALA A 109 -15.20 -6.25 1.13
C ALA A 109 -16.00 -5.65 2.30
N LEU A 110 -15.35 -4.93 3.22
CA LEU A 110 -16.06 -4.26 4.33
C LEU A 110 -16.92 -3.08 3.85
N ARG A 111 -16.53 -2.40 2.76
CA ARG A 111 -17.32 -1.31 2.18
C ARG A 111 -18.61 -1.80 1.55
N GLU A 112 -18.63 -3.01 1.01
CA GLU A 112 -19.83 -3.62 0.43
C GLU A 112 -20.96 -3.72 1.48
N TYR A 113 -20.62 -4.06 2.72
CA TYR A 113 -21.59 -4.11 3.82
C TYR A 113 -22.25 -2.74 4.10
N LEU A 114 -21.55 -1.63 3.86
CA LEU A 114 -22.13 -0.28 4.04
C LEU A 114 -23.04 0.14 2.88
N ILE A 115 -22.89 -0.49 1.71
CA ILE A 115 -23.76 -0.26 0.55
C ILE A 115 -25.05 -1.06 0.75
N GLU A 116 -24.93 -2.34 1.09
CA GLU A 116 -26.09 -3.22 1.33
C GLU A 116 -27.00 -2.70 2.45
N GLU A 117 -26.46 -2.15 3.53
CA GLU A 117 -27.27 -1.55 4.61
C GLU A 117 -27.99 -0.25 4.19
N ARG A 118 -27.52 0.47 3.17
CA ARG A 118 -28.20 1.69 2.67
C ARG A 118 -29.42 1.35 1.81
N GLU A 119 -29.43 0.17 1.19
CA GLU A 119 -30.47 -0.25 0.25
C GLU A 119 -31.65 -0.97 0.93
N LYS A 120 -31.56 -1.22 2.24
CA LYS A 120 -32.63 -1.76 3.09
C LYS A 120 -33.52 -0.65 3.63
#